data_AF-A0A316TML2-F1
#
_entry.id   AF-A0A316TML2-F1
#
_cell.length_a   1.000
_cell.length_b   1.000
_cell.length_c   1.000
_cell.angle_alpha   90.00
_cell.angle_beta   90.00
_cell.angle_gamma   90.00
#
_symmetry.space_group_name_H-M   'P 1'
#
loop_
_entity.id
_entity.type
_entity.pdbx_description
1 polymer ?
#
loop_
_entity_poly.entity_id
_entity_poly.type
_entity_poly.pdbx_seq_one_letter_code
_entity_poly.pdbx_strand_id
1 'polypeptide(L)'
;MPARDDVDRISQAQLRLVARSEQAAAADPVVWNAYLALTTRSAWPKDKTRSAILSNMVSLALLGEAEDVMTLDSLIRSFGPERTAGIQGELDELLGLGPDLPVTTAVLRILGDTEGLKKRLSGHGMTHSKIAAAVKRVHHQTFWLLLAGAEDLPRTPPLRTVDQLLDLADHGNARRWRAALLPLIESPWGPYGEHVVQLCRDADLPLAAEVLQECRKVYQRRQEQREREAIAREIRRLVAISGLTQRQFASQIGTSPSRLSTYVNGRVVPSAALLLRIRRVAQAQQQRAGER
;
A
#
# COMPACT_ATOMS: atom_id res chain seq x y z
N MET A 1 -5.93 -3.50 -20.77
CA MET A 1 -7.06 -2.54 -20.75
C MET A 1 -8.16 -3.12 -19.88
N PRO A 2 -8.85 -2.31 -19.05
CA PRO A 2 -9.93 -2.80 -18.19
C PRO A 2 -11.08 -3.38 -19.02
N ALA A 3 -11.81 -4.35 -18.46
CA ALA A 3 -13.00 -4.91 -19.09
C ALA A 3 -14.08 -3.82 -19.20
N ARG A 4 -14.93 -3.87 -20.24
CA ARG A 4 -16.01 -2.89 -20.46
C ARG A 4 -16.90 -2.73 -19.22
N ASP A 5 -17.29 -3.85 -18.62
CA ASP A 5 -18.09 -3.88 -17.39
C ASP A 5 -17.41 -3.18 -16.21
N ASP A 6 -16.08 -3.24 -16.12
CA ASP A 6 -15.32 -2.56 -15.08
C ASP A 6 -15.35 -1.04 -15.30
N VAL A 7 -15.15 -0.58 -16.54
CA VAL A 7 -15.23 0.84 -16.89
C VAL A 7 -16.61 1.39 -16.60
N ASP A 8 -17.66 0.67 -16.98
CA ASP A 8 -19.04 1.09 -16.76
C ASP A 8 -19.34 1.19 -15.26
N ARG A 9 -18.96 0.18 -14.45
CA ARG A 9 -19.15 0.24 -12.99
C ARG A 9 -18.42 1.41 -12.35
N ILE A 10 -17.16 1.64 -12.72
CA ILE A 10 -16.33 2.70 -12.15
C ILE A 10 -16.91 4.07 -12.51
N SER A 11 -17.33 4.27 -13.76
CA SER A 11 -17.89 5.55 -14.22
C SER A 11 -19.20 5.94 -13.52
N GLN A 12 -19.97 4.94 -13.07
CA GLN A 12 -21.26 5.11 -12.41
C GLN A 12 -21.17 5.20 -10.88
N ALA A 13 -19.98 5.04 -10.29
CA ALA A 13 -19.82 4.97 -8.83
C ALA A 13 -20.40 6.18 -8.09
N GLN A 14 -20.14 7.40 -8.59
CA GLN A 14 -20.68 8.63 -8.00
C GLN A 14 -22.21 8.73 -8.17
N LEU A 15 -22.73 8.43 -9.36
CA LEU A 15 -24.17 8.50 -9.63
C LEU A 15 -24.95 7.52 -8.76
N ARG A 16 -24.44 6.30 -8.55
CA ARG A 16 -25.05 5.30 -7.65
C ARG A 16 -25.07 5.73 -6.20
N LEU A 17 -24.01 6.38 -5.71
CA LEU A 17 -24.00 6.93 -4.34
C LEU A 17 -25.04 8.05 -4.20
N VAL A 18 -25.10 8.98 -5.17
CA VAL A 18 -26.09 10.08 -5.16
C VAL A 18 -27.53 9.56 -5.22
N ALA A 19 -27.79 8.52 -6.02
CA ALA A 19 -29.10 7.87 -6.11
C ALA A 19 -29.55 7.26 -4.76
N ARG A 20 -28.61 6.95 -3.86
CA ARG A 20 -28.85 6.41 -2.51
C ARG A 20 -28.60 7.45 -1.41
N SER A 21 -28.69 8.74 -1.73
CA SER A 21 -28.36 9.84 -0.82
C SER A 21 -29.16 9.85 0.49
N GLU A 22 -30.45 9.52 0.46
CA GLU A 22 -31.27 9.45 1.68
C GLU A 22 -30.78 8.36 2.64
N GLN A 23 -30.43 7.18 2.10
CA GLN A 23 -29.89 6.07 2.88
C GLN A 23 -28.51 6.41 3.44
N ALA A 24 -27.65 7.02 2.61
CA ALA A 24 -26.33 7.47 3.00
C ALA A 24 -26.38 8.52 4.12
N ALA A 25 -27.30 9.49 4.02
CA ALA A 25 -27.53 10.50 5.05
C ALA A 25 -28.05 9.91 6.35
N ALA A 26 -28.91 8.89 6.27
CA ALA A 26 -29.44 8.21 7.45
C ALA A 26 -28.40 7.32 8.14
N ALA A 27 -27.46 6.74 7.40
CA ALA A 27 -26.43 5.85 7.92
C ALA A 27 -25.39 6.60 8.78
N ASP A 28 -24.83 7.69 8.26
CA ASP A 28 -23.94 8.58 9.01
C ASP A 28 -24.02 10.01 8.44
N PRO A 29 -24.79 10.91 9.09
CA PRO A 29 -24.93 12.29 8.65
C PRO A 29 -23.61 13.05 8.62
N VAL A 30 -22.64 12.72 9.47
CA VAL A 30 -21.36 13.44 9.57
C VAL A 30 -20.51 13.15 8.34
N VAL A 31 -20.33 11.87 8.02
CA VAL A 31 -19.59 11.44 6.82
C VAL A 31 -20.28 11.93 5.55
N TRP A 32 -21.61 11.80 5.47
CA TRP A 32 -22.38 12.24 4.30
C TRP A 32 -22.27 13.75 4.06
N ASN A 33 -22.42 14.57 5.09
CA ASN A 33 -22.29 16.03 4.98
C ASN A 33 -20.88 16.45 4.60
N ALA A 34 -19.83 15.78 5.11
CA ALA A 34 -18.45 16.04 4.70
C ALA A 34 -18.22 15.73 3.22
N TYR A 35 -18.77 14.61 2.72
CA TYR A 35 -18.73 14.27 1.30
C TYR A 35 -19.44 15.31 0.42
N LEU A 36 -20.66 15.73 0.79
CA LEU A 36 -21.40 16.77 0.07
C LEU A 36 -20.68 18.13 0.08
N ALA A 37 -20.10 18.51 1.21
CA ALA A 37 -19.30 19.72 1.30
C ALA A 37 -18.06 19.66 0.38
N LEU A 38 -17.45 18.49 0.21
CA LEU A 38 -16.31 18.31 -0.68
C LEU A 38 -16.70 18.38 -2.16
N THR A 39 -17.86 17.85 -2.56
CA THR A 39 -18.32 17.87 -3.97
C THR A 39 -18.58 19.28 -4.51
N THR A 40 -18.84 20.24 -3.62
CA THR A 40 -19.10 21.65 -3.94
C THR A 40 -17.86 22.54 -3.88
N ARG A 41 -16.72 22.02 -3.39
CA ARG A 41 -15.45 22.75 -3.27
C ARG A 41 -14.58 22.60 -4.51
N SER A 42 -13.67 23.57 -4.72
CA SER A 42 -12.62 23.48 -5.75
C SER A 42 -11.65 22.30 -5.56
N ALA A 43 -11.59 21.75 -4.34
CA ALA A 43 -10.79 20.59 -3.97
C ALA A 43 -11.37 19.25 -4.47
N TRP A 44 -12.59 19.24 -5.03
CA TRP A 44 -13.17 18.02 -5.61
C TRP A 44 -12.26 17.44 -6.71
N PRO A 45 -12.02 16.11 -6.74
CA PRO A 45 -11.21 15.51 -7.78
C PRO A 45 -11.84 15.70 -9.16
N LYS A 46 -11.15 16.46 -10.02
CA LYS A 46 -11.55 16.67 -11.43
C LYS A 46 -11.37 15.41 -12.30
N ASP A 47 -10.45 14.54 -11.90
CA ASP A 47 -10.24 13.25 -12.56
C ASP A 47 -11.33 12.25 -12.17
N LYS A 48 -11.98 11.66 -13.19
CA LYS A 48 -13.08 10.70 -13.03
C LYS A 48 -12.67 9.46 -12.23
N THR A 49 -11.39 9.07 -12.27
CA THR A 49 -10.91 7.91 -11.51
C THR A 49 -10.90 8.22 -10.02
N ARG A 50 -10.30 9.34 -9.63
CA ARG A 50 -10.26 9.78 -8.22
C ARG A 50 -11.66 10.02 -7.66
N SER A 51 -12.55 10.67 -8.43
CA SER A 51 -13.93 10.89 -7.97
C SER A 51 -14.70 9.58 -7.79
N ALA A 52 -14.50 8.59 -8.68
CA ALA A 52 -15.07 7.26 -8.54
C ALA A 52 -14.52 6.50 -7.33
N ILE A 53 -13.21 6.57 -7.08
CA ILE A 53 -12.58 5.93 -5.91
C ILE A 53 -13.12 6.51 -4.60
N LEU A 54 -13.19 7.84 -4.47
CA LEU A 54 -13.75 8.48 -3.28
C LEU A 54 -15.23 8.13 -3.09
N SER A 55 -16.02 8.21 -4.16
CA SER A 55 -17.45 7.89 -4.10
C SER A 55 -17.67 6.42 -3.71
N ASN A 56 -16.88 5.49 -4.25
CA ASN A 56 -16.93 4.09 -3.84
C ASN A 56 -16.51 3.91 -2.37
N MET A 57 -15.46 4.59 -1.92
CA MET A 57 -14.98 4.51 -0.54
C MET A 57 -16.03 5.01 0.46
N VAL A 58 -16.68 6.14 0.18
CA VAL A 58 -17.78 6.66 1.00
C VAL A 58 -19.00 5.73 0.95
N SER A 59 -19.35 5.23 -0.23
CA SER A 59 -20.47 4.28 -0.38
C SER A 59 -20.21 2.97 0.38
N LEU A 60 -18.99 2.45 0.35
CA LEU A 60 -18.58 1.33 1.19
C LEU A 60 -18.75 1.65 2.67
N ALA A 61 -18.21 2.77 3.13
CA ALA A 61 -18.27 3.14 4.55
C ALA A 61 -19.70 3.32 5.08
N LEU A 62 -20.59 3.91 4.26
CA LEU A 62 -21.95 4.24 4.65
C LEU A 62 -22.94 3.08 4.45
N LEU A 63 -22.81 2.35 3.34
CA LEU A 63 -23.81 1.38 2.90
C LEU A 63 -23.23 -0.04 2.87
N GLY A 64 -22.04 -0.20 2.31
CA GLY A 64 -21.33 -1.48 2.28
C GLY A 64 -22.11 -2.58 1.53
N GLU A 65 -22.87 -2.20 0.50
CA GLU A 65 -23.70 -3.12 -0.27
C GLU A 65 -22.87 -3.89 -1.30
N ALA A 66 -23.46 -4.93 -1.89
CA ALA A 66 -22.78 -5.76 -2.88
C ALA A 66 -22.27 -4.95 -4.08
N GLU A 67 -23.03 -3.94 -4.55
CA GLU A 67 -22.60 -3.06 -5.64
C GLU A 67 -21.34 -2.25 -5.29
N ASP A 68 -21.19 -1.86 -4.03
CA ASP A 68 -20.03 -1.11 -3.55
C ASP A 68 -18.80 -2.00 -3.48
N VAL A 69 -18.98 -3.24 -3.00
CA VAL A 69 -17.94 -4.28 -2.99
C VAL A 69 -17.51 -4.65 -4.42
N MET A 70 -18.46 -4.80 -5.35
CA MET A 70 -18.18 -5.08 -6.76
C MET A 70 -17.48 -3.91 -7.46
N THR A 71 -17.84 -2.68 -7.12
CA THR A 71 -17.17 -1.49 -7.66
C THR A 71 -15.72 -1.43 -7.17
N LEU A 72 -15.45 -1.76 -5.90
CA LEU A 72 -14.08 -1.89 -5.40
C LEU A 72 -13.30 -2.99 -6.11
N ASP A 73 -13.91 -4.16 -6.33
CA ASP A 73 -13.30 -5.26 -7.08
C ASP A 73 -12.93 -4.84 -8.52
N SER A 74 -13.79 -4.05 -9.19
CA SER A 74 -13.51 -3.45 -10.51
C SER A 74 -12.37 -2.42 -10.46
N LEU A 75 -12.32 -1.57 -9.43
CA LEU A 75 -11.22 -0.61 -9.21
C LEU A 75 -9.88 -1.34 -9.04
N ILE A 76 -9.85 -2.36 -8.18
CA ILE A 76 -8.65 -3.18 -7.92
C ILE A 76 -8.17 -3.86 -9.21
N ARG A 77 -9.07 -4.45 -10.01
CA ARG A 77 -8.70 -5.05 -11.30
C ARG A 77 -8.16 -4.04 -12.30
N SER A 78 -8.70 -2.83 -12.31
CA SER A 78 -8.37 -1.81 -13.32
C SER A 78 -7.08 -1.06 -12.99
N PHE A 79 -6.82 -0.79 -11.72
CA PHE A 79 -5.75 0.10 -11.28
C PHE A 79 -4.71 -0.56 -10.38
N GLY A 80 -5.00 -1.77 -9.89
CA GLY A 80 -4.20 -2.46 -8.88
C GLY A 80 -4.60 -2.04 -7.45
N PRO A 81 -4.43 -2.93 -6.46
CA PRO A 81 -4.90 -2.69 -5.11
C PRO A 81 -4.11 -1.60 -4.38
N GLU A 82 -2.78 -1.56 -4.56
CA GLU A 82 -1.90 -0.54 -3.99
C GLU A 82 -2.27 0.87 -4.46
N ARG A 83 -2.37 1.09 -5.77
CA ARG A 83 -2.72 2.40 -6.33
C ARG A 83 -4.11 2.83 -5.87
N THR A 84 -5.05 1.90 -5.82
CA THR A 84 -6.40 2.17 -5.32
C THR A 84 -6.37 2.62 -3.86
N ALA A 85 -5.63 1.92 -3.00
CA ALA A 85 -5.50 2.29 -1.59
C ALA A 85 -4.75 3.61 -1.36
N GLY A 86 -3.71 3.89 -2.15
CA GLY A 86 -2.99 5.16 -2.09
C GLY A 86 -3.93 6.33 -2.40
N ILE A 87 -4.75 6.22 -3.44
CA ILE A 87 -5.76 7.23 -3.77
C ILE A 87 -6.84 7.30 -2.67
N GLN A 88 -7.28 6.17 -2.12
CA GLN A 88 -8.24 6.16 -0.99
C GLN A 88 -7.68 6.91 0.23
N GLY A 89 -6.42 6.67 0.60
CA GLY A 89 -5.76 7.35 1.71
C GLY A 89 -5.64 8.86 1.49
N GLU A 90 -5.17 9.28 0.30
CA GLU A 90 -5.08 10.70 -0.07
C GLU A 90 -6.45 11.41 -0.05
N LEU A 91 -7.53 10.71 -0.42
CA LEU A 91 -8.85 11.30 -0.53
C LEU A 91 -9.63 11.28 0.80
N ASP A 92 -9.34 10.36 1.72
CA ASP A 92 -9.95 10.35 3.07
C ASP A 92 -9.58 11.62 3.85
N GLU A 93 -8.34 12.09 3.73
CA GLU A 93 -7.88 13.34 4.34
C GLU A 93 -8.69 14.56 3.85
N LEU A 94 -9.14 14.56 2.59
CA LEU A 94 -9.95 15.64 2.03
C LEU A 94 -11.36 15.74 2.65
N LEU A 95 -11.86 14.65 3.23
CA LEU A 95 -13.14 14.67 3.95
C LEU A 95 -13.04 15.46 5.26
N GLY A 96 -11.83 15.63 5.82
CA GLY A 96 -11.60 16.47 6.99
C GLY A 96 -12.27 15.94 8.27
N LEU A 97 -12.50 14.62 8.36
CA LEU A 97 -13.21 13.97 9.47
C LEU A 97 -12.34 13.66 10.70
N GLY A 98 -11.12 14.21 10.73
CA GLY A 98 -10.18 14.04 11.82
C GLY A 98 -9.19 12.89 11.61
N PRO A 99 -8.21 12.76 12.53
CA PRO A 99 -7.04 11.92 12.32
C PRO A 99 -7.29 10.43 12.54
N ASP A 100 -8.44 10.05 13.10
CA ASP A 100 -8.79 8.64 13.34
C ASP A 100 -9.30 7.93 12.09
N LEU A 101 -9.48 8.67 10.99
CA LEU A 101 -9.86 8.15 9.67
C LEU A 101 -11.13 7.28 9.75
N PRO A 102 -12.27 7.87 10.14
CA PRO A 102 -13.49 7.10 10.39
C PRO A 102 -14.00 6.37 9.14
N VAL A 103 -13.85 6.96 7.95
CA VAL A 103 -14.25 6.32 6.68
C VAL A 103 -13.33 5.15 6.36
N THR A 104 -12.00 5.32 6.42
CA THR A 104 -11.07 4.19 6.26
C THR A 104 -11.36 3.09 7.30
N THR A 105 -11.63 3.45 8.55
CA THR A 105 -11.95 2.49 9.62
C THR A 105 -13.21 1.69 9.30
N ALA A 106 -14.29 2.35 8.87
CA ALA A 106 -15.53 1.68 8.47
C ALA A 106 -15.30 0.72 7.29
N VAL A 107 -14.56 1.16 6.27
CA VAL A 107 -14.20 0.32 5.12
C VAL A 107 -13.38 -0.90 5.57
N LEU A 108 -12.38 -0.73 6.43
CA LEU A 108 -11.57 -1.85 6.94
C LEU A 108 -12.41 -2.89 7.67
N ARG A 109 -13.39 -2.48 8.48
CA ARG A 109 -14.31 -3.40 9.16
C ARG A 109 -15.15 -4.21 8.18
N ILE A 110 -15.68 -3.56 7.13
CA ILE A 110 -16.44 -4.24 6.08
C ILE A 110 -15.59 -5.23 5.32
N LEU A 111 -14.35 -4.85 4.97
CA LEU A 111 -13.45 -5.70 4.20
C LEU A 111 -12.83 -6.83 5.03
N GLY A 112 -12.77 -6.65 6.36
CA GLY A 112 -12.36 -7.67 7.32
C GLY A 112 -13.41 -8.75 7.54
N ASP A 113 -14.70 -8.43 7.47
CA ASP A 113 -15.83 -9.37 7.61
C ASP A 113 -16.05 -10.20 6.34
N THR A 114 -15.20 -11.20 6.11
CA THR A 114 -15.26 -12.02 4.89
C THR A 114 -16.53 -12.85 4.76
N GLU A 115 -17.12 -13.27 5.88
CA GLU A 115 -18.38 -14.01 5.86
C GLU A 115 -19.55 -13.09 5.48
N GLY A 116 -19.59 -11.88 6.03
CA GLY A 116 -20.55 -10.88 5.59
C GLY A 116 -20.34 -10.45 4.14
N LEU A 117 -19.10 -10.35 3.66
CA LEU A 117 -18.84 -10.08 2.23
C LEU A 117 -19.41 -11.18 1.32
N LYS A 118 -19.20 -12.46 1.68
CA LYS A 118 -19.79 -13.60 0.94
C LYS A 118 -21.30 -13.49 0.92
N LYS A 119 -21.95 -13.26 2.07
CA LYS A 119 -23.41 -13.12 2.19
C LYS A 119 -23.97 -12.01 1.30
N ARG A 120 -23.33 -10.83 1.30
CA ARG A 120 -23.72 -9.68 0.46
C ARG A 120 -23.66 -10.03 -1.04
N LEU A 121 -22.57 -10.66 -1.47
CA LEU A 121 -22.34 -11.00 -2.88
C LEU A 121 -23.20 -12.17 -3.38
N SER A 122 -23.57 -13.12 -2.52
CA SER A 122 -24.44 -14.25 -2.88
C SER A 122 -25.82 -13.82 -3.38
N GLY A 123 -26.33 -12.66 -2.94
CA GLY A 123 -27.61 -12.11 -3.42
C GLY A 123 -27.62 -11.63 -4.88
N HIS A 124 -26.45 -11.59 -5.54
CA HIS A 124 -26.28 -10.95 -6.86
C HIS A 124 -26.10 -11.94 -8.03
N GLY A 125 -26.62 -13.17 -7.90
CA GLY A 125 -26.64 -14.16 -8.99
C GLY A 125 -25.25 -14.61 -9.46
N MET A 126 -24.21 -14.42 -8.63
CA MET A 126 -22.85 -14.82 -8.94
C MET A 126 -22.59 -16.29 -8.61
N THR A 127 -21.69 -16.92 -9.37
CA THR A 127 -21.20 -18.26 -9.03
C THR A 127 -20.35 -18.20 -7.75
N HIS A 128 -20.35 -19.28 -6.97
CA HIS A 128 -19.52 -19.38 -5.75
C HIS A 128 -18.04 -19.09 -6.02
N SER A 129 -17.50 -19.53 -7.16
CA SER A 129 -16.10 -19.27 -7.55
C SER A 129 -15.82 -17.78 -7.79
N LYS A 130 -16.75 -17.05 -8.43
CA LYS A 130 -16.63 -15.60 -8.65
C LYS A 130 -16.70 -14.84 -7.33
N ILE A 131 -17.62 -15.24 -6.44
CA ILE A 131 -17.75 -14.65 -5.09
C ILE A 131 -16.45 -14.84 -4.31
N ALA A 132 -15.94 -16.07 -4.20
CA ALA A 132 -14.70 -16.36 -3.49
C ALA A 132 -13.51 -15.54 -4.02
N ALA A 133 -13.40 -15.40 -5.36
CA ALA A 133 -12.35 -14.62 -5.98
C ALA A 133 -12.47 -13.11 -5.69
N ALA A 134 -13.70 -12.57 -5.71
CA ALA A 134 -13.97 -11.17 -5.37
C ALA A 134 -13.67 -10.90 -3.89
N VAL A 135 -14.22 -11.73 -2.98
CA VAL A 135 -13.98 -11.64 -1.52
C VAL A 135 -12.49 -11.66 -1.23
N LYS A 136 -11.72 -12.58 -1.82
CA LYS A 136 -10.27 -12.63 -1.63
C LYS A 136 -9.57 -11.33 -2.05
N ARG A 137 -9.92 -10.76 -3.21
CA ARG A 137 -9.31 -9.51 -3.70
C ARG A 137 -9.67 -8.31 -2.84
N VAL A 138 -10.95 -8.15 -2.50
CA VAL A 138 -11.39 -7.00 -1.68
C VAL A 138 -10.93 -7.14 -0.23
N HIS A 139 -10.86 -8.36 0.33
CA HIS A 139 -10.26 -8.58 1.64
C HIS A 139 -8.78 -8.21 1.63
N HIS A 140 -8.04 -8.58 0.58
CA HIS A 140 -6.64 -8.18 0.43
C HIS A 140 -6.44 -6.65 0.33
N GLN A 141 -7.49 -5.88 0.01
CA GLN A 141 -7.43 -4.42 0.04
C GLN A 141 -7.30 -3.85 1.47
N THR A 142 -7.72 -4.60 2.50
CA THR A 142 -7.52 -4.20 3.92
C THR A 142 -6.06 -3.88 4.20
N PHE A 143 -5.16 -4.71 3.70
CA PHE A 143 -3.73 -4.52 3.82
C PHE A 143 -3.26 -3.22 3.17
N TRP A 144 -3.62 -2.97 1.92
CA TRP A 144 -3.15 -1.77 1.22
C TRP A 144 -3.68 -0.48 1.85
N LEU A 145 -4.93 -0.51 2.34
CA LEU A 145 -5.53 0.61 3.09
C LEU A 145 -4.88 0.85 4.45
N LEU A 146 -4.49 -0.22 5.15
CA LEU A 146 -3.75 -0.17 6.40
C LEU A 146 -2.31 0.30 6.24
N LEU A 147 -1.78 0.39 5.02
CA LEU A 147 -0.42 0.88 4.79
C LEU A 147 -0.37 2.27 4.18
N ALA A 148 -1.42 2.68 3.46
CA ALA A 148 -1.48 4.02 2.89
C ALA A 148 -1.25 5.07 3.99
N GLY A 149 -0.18 5.86 3.92
CA GLY A 149 0.14 6.88 4.94
C GLY A 149 0.57 6.32 6.31
N ALA A 150 0.93 5.04 6.43
CA ALA A 150 1.43 4.48 7.69
C ALA A 150 2.84 4.99 8.06
N GLU A 151 3.67 5.30 7.06
CA GLU A 151 5.09 5.66 7.22
C GLU A 151 5.30 6.97 8.01
N ASP A 152 4.28 7.84 8.08
CA ASP A 152 4.35 9.16 8.74
C ASP A 152 3.83 9.16 10.20
N LEU A 153 3.36 8.02 10.71
CA LEU A 153 2.75 7.94 12.03
C LEU A 153 3.78 7.86 13.17
N PRO A 154 3.43 8.40 14.36
CA PRO A 154 4.27 8.21 15.54
C PRO A 154 4.33 6.72 15.90
N ARG A 155 5.50 6.30 16.36
CA ARG A 155 5.72 4.92 16.81
C ARG A 155 4.87 4.61 18.03
N THR A 156 4.17 3.48 17.98
CA THR A 156 3.47 2.90 19.13
C THR A 156 4.19 1.64 19.61
N PRO A 157 4.01 1.25 20.89
CA PRO A 157 4.50 -0.03 21.37
C PRO A 157 4.00 -1.18 20.47
N PRO A 158 4.86 -2.15 20.11
CA PRO A 158 4.45 -3.30 19.31
C PRO A 158 3.44 -4.14 20.08
N LEU A 159 2.53 -4.79 19.33
CA LEU A 159 1.64 -5.81 19.89
C LEU A 159 2.48 -6.96 20.46
N ARG A 160 2.13 -7.42 21.67
CA ARG A 160 2.84 -8.48 22.39
C ARG A 160 1.97 -9.67 22.76
N THR A 161 0.64 -9.48 22.81
CA THR A 161 -0.31 -10.49 23.28
C THR A 161 -1.53 -10.56 22.37
N VAL A 162 -2.24 -11.70 22.44
CA VAL A 162 -3.52 -11.90 21.75
C VAL A 162 -4.55 -10.87 22.22
N ASP A 163 -4.63 -10.59 23.53
CA ASP A 163 -5.57 -9.59 24.07
C ASP A 163 -5.37 -8.19 23.46
N GLN A 164 -4.11 -7.77 23.25
CA GLN A 164 -3.82 -6.49 22.60
C GLN A 164 -4.24 -6.48 21.13
N LEU A 165 -4.08 -7.61 20.43
CA LEU A 165 -4.53 -7.76 19.06
C LEU A 165 -6.06 -7.72 18.97
N LEU A 166 -6.75 -8.43 19.87
CA LEU A 166 -8.22 -8.44 19.91
C LEU A 166 -8.78 -7.06 20.29
N ASP A 167 -8.20 -6.36 21.27
CA ASP A 167 -8.59 -4.97 21.58
C ASP A 167 -8.44 -4.05 20.36
N LEU A 168 -7.35 -4.20 19.61
CA LEU A 168 -7.13 -3.44 18.40
C LEU A 168 -8.14 -3.80 17.29
N ALA A 169 -8.54 -5.06 17.18
CA ALA A 169 -9.56 -5.50 16.23
C ALA A 169 -10.95 -4.96 16.58
N ASP A 170 -11.33 -5.03 17.84
CA ASP A 170 -12.67 -4.68 18.31
C ASP A 170 -12.85 -3.16 18.45
N HIS A 171 -11.85 -2.48 19.01
CA HIS A 171 -11.93 -1.06 19.40
C HIS A 171 -10.94 -0.16 18.66
N GLY A 172 -10.09 -0.72 17.80
CA GLY A 172 -9.12 0.05 17.03
C GLY A 172 -9.76 0.86 15.90
N ASN A 173 -9.00 1.85 15.45
CA ASN A 173 -9.26 2.61 14.23
C ASN A 173 -8.09 2.42 13.25
N ALA A 174 -8.26 2.88 12.01
CA ALA A 174 -7.26 2.73 10.95
C ALA A 174 -5.89 3.28 11.36
N ARG A 175 -5.85 4.40 12.09
CA ARG A 175 -4.61 5.01 12.59
C ARG A 175 -3.91 4.13 13.62
N ARG A 176 -4.64 3.58 14.59
CA ARG A 176 -4.08 2.64 15.59
C ARG A 176 -3.52 1.39 14.91
N TRP A 177 -4.24 0.84 13.93
CA TRP A 177 -3.76 -0.30 13.16
C TRP A 177 -2.48 0.02 12.37
N ARG A 178 -2.44 1.15 11.66
CA ARG A 178 -1.25 1.62 10.95
C ARG A 178 -0.04 1.73 11.87
N ALA A 179 -0.22 2.34 13.04
CA ALA A 179 0.86 2.50 14.02
C ALA A 179 1.33 1.14 14.58
N ALA A 180 0.41 0.22 14.86
CA ALA A 180 0.74 -1.14 15.31
C ALA A 180 1.52 -1.94 14.25
N LEU A 181 1.28 -1.71 12.97
CA LEU A 181 1.98 -2.39 11.88
C LEU A 181 3.30 -1.73 11.46
N LEU A 182 3.57 -0.49 11.92
CA LEU A 182 4.77 0.26 11.55
C LEU A 182 6.09 -0.49 11.81
N PRO A 183 6.29 -1.23 12.93
CA PRO A 183 7.54 -1.97 13.13
C PRO A 183 7.78 -3.09 12.10
N LEU A 184 6.71 -3.65 11.51
CA LEU A 184 6.82 -4.61 10.41
C LEU A 184 7.32 -3.92 9.14
N ILE A 185 6.81 -2.72 8.85
CA ILE A 185 7.18 -1.90 7.70
C ILE A 185 8.66 -1.46 7.80
N GLU A 186 9.06 -0.97 8.98
CA GLU A 186 10.43 -0.50 9.24
C GLU A 186 11.44 -1.65 9.26
N SER A 187 11.04 -2.84 9.72
CA SER A 187 11.90 -4.03 9.81
C SER A 187 11.20 -5.30 9.32
N PRO A 188 11.06 -5.50 7.99
CA PRO A 188 10.39 -6.66 7.38
C PRO A 188 11.11 -8.00 7.61
N TRP A 189 12.41 -7.97 7.89
CA TRP A 189 13.20 -9.13 8.33
C TRP A 189 13.30 -9.24 9.85
N GLY A 190 12.81 -8.25 10.58
CA GLY A 190 12.79 -8.26 12.03
C GLY A 190 11.82 -9.32 12.60
N PRO A 191 11.96 -9.65 13.89
CA PRO A 191 11.15 -10.69 14.53
C PRO A 191 9.66 -10.30 14.65
N TYR A 192 9.34 -9.01 14.61
CA TYR A 192 7.97 -8.52 14.79
C TYR A 192 7.01 -9.02 13.71
N GLY A 193 7.46 -9.09 12.45
CA GLY A 193 6.60 -9.55 11.36
C GLY A 193 6.15 -11.01 11.53
N GLU A 194 7.01 -11.88 12.05
CA GLU A 194 6.64 -13.26 12.39
C GLU A 194 5.75 -13.29 13.63
N HIS A 195 6.09 -12.49 14.64
CA HIS A 195 5.34 -12.40 15.89
C HIS A 195 3.88 -12.00 15.67
N VAL A 196 3.61 -10.94 14.90
CA VAL A 196 2.23 -10.47 14.68
C VAL A 196 1.41 -11.47 13.84
N VAL A 197 2.04 -12.19 12.91
CA VAL A 197 1.40 -13.29 12.19
C VAL A 197 1.04 -14.43 13.16
N GLN A 198 1.93 -14.75 14.09
CA GLN A 198 1.67 -15.77 15.10
C GLN A 198 0.54 -15.35 16.06
N LEU A 199 0.51 -14.09 16.51
CA LEU A 199 -0.60 -13.56 17.30
C LEU A 199 -1.95 -13.73 16.59
N CYS A 200 -2.02 -13.46 15.29
CA CYS A 200 -3.24 -13.69 14.51
C CYS A 200 -3.63 -15.17 14.46
N ARG A 201 -2.68 -16.10 14.38
CA ARG A 201 -2.95 -17.55 14.42
C ARG A 201 -3.45 -17.98 15.80
N ASP A 202 -2.80 -17.49 16.86
CA ASP A 202 -3.16 -17.79 18.25
C ASP A 202 -4.55 -17.21 18.61
N ALA A 203 -4.96 -16.14 17.94
CA ALA A 203 -6.28 -15.52 18.05
C ALA A 203 -7.36 -16.15 17.15
N ASP A 204 -7.06 -17.23 16.42
CA ASP A 204 -7.94 -17.86 15.41
C ASP A 204 -8.40 -16.90 14.30
N LEU A 205 -7.50 -16.04 13.81
CA LEU A 205 -7.70 -15.10 12.71
C LEU A 205 -6.87 -15.48 11.48
N PRO A 206 -7.16 -16.61 10.81
CA PRO A 206 -6.31 -17.17 9.75
C PRO A 206 -6.17 -16.23 8.54
N LEU A 207 -7.23 -15.51 8.17
CA LEU A 207 -7.18 -14.58 7.03
C LEU A 207 -6.33 -13.34 7.34
N ALA A 208 -6.41 -12.81 8.55
CA ALA A 208 -5.52 -11.73 8.99
C ALA A 208 -4.05 -12.19 9.00
N ALA A 209 -3.78 -13.41 9.46
CA ALA A 209 -2.45 -14.00 9.42
C ALA A 209 -1.91 -14.13 7.98
N GLU A 210 -2.74 -14.61 7.03
CA GLU A 210 -2.37 -14.68 5.60
C GLU A 210 -2.05 -13.29 5.04
N VAL A 211 -2.90 -12.30 5.32
CA VAL A 211 -2.72 -10.93 4.85
C VAL A 211 -1.42 -10.32 5.40
N LEU A 212 -1.11 -10.51 6.68
CA LEU A 212 0.13 -10.03 7.30
C LEU A 212 1.38 -10.79 6.81
N GLN A 213 1.23 -12.06 6.45
CA GLN A 213 2.33 -12.81 5.84
C GLN A 213 2.66 -12.26 4.44
N GLU A 214 1.65 -11.96 3.63
CA GLU A 214 1.85 -11.32 2.32
C GLU A 214 2.40 -9.90 2.46
N CYS A 215 1.95 -9.15 3.47
CA CYS A 215 2.48 -7.84 3.85
C CYS A 215 4.00 -7.87 4.02
N ARG A 216 4.48 -8.81 4.83
CA ARG A 216 5.91 -9.00 5.07
C ARG A 216 6.67 -9.29 3.77
N LYS A 217 6.16 -10.17 2.90
CA LYS A 217 6.78 -10.49 1.60
C LYS A 217 6.84 -9.28 0.67
N VAL A 218 5.81 -8.42 0.68
CA VAL A 218 5.79 -7.18 -0.11
C VAL A 218 6.89 -6.23 0.37
N TYR A 219 6.99 -5.99 1.67
CA TYR A 219 7.99 -5.06 2.20
C TYR A 219 9.42 -5.58 2.12
N GLN A 220 9.64 -6.88 2.27
CA GLN A 220 10.96 -7.49 2.00
C GLN A 220 11.42 -7.18 0.58
N ARG A 221 10.59 -7.45 -0.44
CA ARG A 221 10.90 -7.14 -1.84
C ARG A 221 11.15 -5.66 -2.09
N ARG A 222 10.38 -4.78 -1.44
CA ARG A 222 10.57 -3.32 -1.54
C ARG A 222 11.90 -2.88 -0.94
N GLN A 223 12.26 -3.43 0.21
CA GLN A 223 13.50 -3.09 0.86
C GLN A 223 14.72 -3.60 0.07
N GLU A 224 14.67 -4.83 -0.45
CA GLU A 224 15.69 -5.36 -1.38
C GLU A 224 15.88 -4.43 -2.59
N GLN A 225 14.77 -3.94 -3.16
CA GLN A 225 14.82 -3.01 -4.28
C GLN A 225 15.42 -1.65 -3.87
N ARG A 226 15.04 -1.10 -2.71
CA ARG A 226 15.61 0.16 -2.17
C ARG A 226 17.11 0.00 -1.89
N GLU A 227 17.55 -1.13 -1.36
CA GLU A 227 18.96 -1.45 -1.10
C GLU A 227 19.76 -1.56 -2.41
N ARG A 228 19.22 -2.27 -3.40
CA ARG A 228 19.79 -2.37 -4.75
C ARG A 228 19.95 -0.99 -5.41
N GLU A 229 18.96 -0.12 -5.27
CA GLU A 229 19.04 1.26 -5.75
C GLU A 229 20.05 2.10 -4.98
N ALA A 230 20.15 1.94 -3.65
CA ALA A 230 21.14 2.62 -2.83
C ALA A 230 22.56 2.23 -3.23
N ILE A 231 22.81 0.95 -3.49
CA ILE A 231 24.09 0.45 -4.00
C ILE A 231 24.39 1.06 -5.38
N ALA A 232 23.41 1.10 -6.29
CA ALA A 232 23.59 1.70 -7.61
C ALA A 232 23.89 3.21 -7.54
N ARG A 233 23.20 3.94 -6.64
CA ARG A 233 23.48 5.36 -6.34
C ARG A 233 24.90 5.55 -5.82
N GLU A 234 25.33 4.72 -4.89
CA GLU A 234 26.68 4.78 -4.32
C GLU A 234 27.76 4.50 -5.38
N ILE A 235 27.56 3.50 -6.25
CA ILE A 235 28.50 3.22 -7.34
C ILE A 235 28.59 4.41 -8.30
N ARG A 236 27.45 5.01 -8.69
CA ARG A 236 27.43 6.23 -9.51
C ARG A 236 28.22 7.36 -8.87
N ARG A 237 28.02 7.60 -7.57
CA ARG A 237 28.76 8.59 -6.80
C ARG A 237 30.27 8.31 -6.83
N LEU A 238 30.68 7.07 -6.55
CA LEU A 238 32.09 6.66 -6.54
C LEU A 238 32.77 6.77 -7.91
N VAL A 239 32.04 6.47 -8.99
CA VAL A 239 32.54 6.70 -10.36
C VAL A 239 32.70 8.20 -10.61
N ALA A 240 31.71 9.01 -10.28
CA ALA A 240 31.75 10.46 -10.50
C ALA A 240 32.91 11.13 -9.76
N ILE A 241 33.09 10.85 -8.47
CA ILE A 241 34.14 11.48 -7.64
C ILE A 241 35.56 11.00 -7.99
N SER A 242 35.69 9.88 -8.71
CA SER A 242 37.00 9.38 -9.15
C SER A 242 37.61 10.21 -10.29
N GLY A 243 36.81 11.00 -10.99
CA GLY A 243 37.25 11.74 -12.19
C GLY A 243 37.56 10.86 -13.42
N LEU A 244 37.40 9.53 -13.32
CA LEU A 244 37.65 8.61 -14.42
C LEU A 244 36.44 8.47 -15.34
N THR A 245 36.69 8.23 -16.62
CA THR A 245 35.64 7.75 -17.53
C THR A 245 35.16 6.36 -17.09
N GLN A 246 33.92 5.99 -17.43
CA GLN A 246 33.37 4.67 -17.09
C GLN A 246 34.26 3.52 -17.60
N ARG A 247 34.89 3.67 -18.77
CA ARG A 247 35.80 2.65 -19.33
C ARG A 247 37.09 2.53 -18.50
N GLN A 248 37.71 3.64 -18.11
CA GLN A 248 38.90 3.64 -17.26
C GLN A 248 38.59 3.07 -15.87
N PHE A 249 37.47 3.49 -15.28
CA PHE A 249 37.03 3.00 -13.99
C PHE A 249 36.78 1.48 -14.02
N ALA A 250 36.07 0.98 -15.04
CA ALA A 250 35.82 -0.44 -15.22
C ALA A 250 37.13 -1.25 -15.31
N SER A 251 38.11 -0.74 -16.04
CA SER A 251 39.44 -1.36 -16.13
C SER A 251 40.14 -1.43 -14.78
N GLN A 252 40.15 -0.35 -13.98
CA GLN A 252 40.79 -0.34 -12.66
C GLN A 252 40.14 -1.29 -11.64
N ILE A 253 38.83 -1.51 -11.73
CA ILE A 253 38.12 -2.46 -10.87
C ILE A 253 38.12 -3.90 -11.44
N GLY A 254 38.75 -4.13 -12.60
CA GLY A 254 38.84 -5.45 -13.22
C GLY A 254 37.50 -5.98 -13.75
N THR A 255 36.70 -5.12 -14.42
CA THR A 255 35.45 -5.52 -15.06
C THR A 255 35.26 -4.83 -16.42
N SER A 256 34.25 -5.26 -17.20
CA SER A 256 33.96 -4.64 -18.48
C SER A 256 33.08 -3.38 -18.32
N PRO A 257 33.13 -2.40 -19.24
CA PRO A 257 32.26 -1.22 -19.19
C PRO A 257 30.77 -1.58 -19.20
N SER A 258 30.38 -2.61 -19.95
CA SER A 258 29.00 -3.13 -20.00
C SER A 258 28.55 -3.67 -18.63
N ARG A 259 29.40 -4.45 -17.96
CA ARG A 259 29.10 -4.99 -16.62
C ARG A 259 29.11 -3.89 -15.55
N LEU A 260 29.98 -2.87 -15.67
CA LEU A 260 29.89 -1.68 -14.81
C LEU A 260 28.57 -0.92 -15.02
N SER A 261 28.09 -0.83 -16.27
CA SER A 261 26.81 -0.20 -16.60
C SER A 261 25.63 -0.92 -15.95
N THR A 262 25.64 -2.26 -15.86
CA THR A 262 24.57 -2.98 -15.15
C THR A 262 24.57 -2.69 -13.65
N TYR A 263 25.72 -2.48 -13.01
CA TYR A 263 25.79 -2.06 -11.60
C TYR A 263 25.32 -0.62 -11.40
N VAL A 264 25.77 0.30 -12.26
CA VAL A 264 25.40 1.73 -12.22
C VAL A 264 23.90 1.94 -12.39
N ASN A 265 23.27 1.16 -13.26
CA ASN A 265 21.82 1.19 -13.48
C ASN A 265 21.06 0.34 -12.46
N GLY A 266 21.75 -0.26 -11.49
CA GLY A 266 21.15 -1.14 -10.50
C GLY A 266 20.41 -2.30 -11.14
N ARG A 267 20.86 -2.85 -12.27
CA ARG A 267 20.31 -4.10 -12.86
C ARG A 267 20.85 -5.34 -12.14
N VAL A 268 22.08 -5.25 -11.66
CA VAL A 268 22.77 -6.31 -10.91
C VAL A 268 23.41 -5.68 -9.68
N VAL A 269 23.33 -6.36 -8.53
CA VAL A 269 24.10 -5.97 -7.34
C VAL A 269 25.48 -6.63 -7.44
N PRO A 270 26.60 -5.87 -7.40
CA PRO A 270 27.92 -6.47 -7.44
C PRO A 270 28.19 -7.29 -6.17
N SER A 271 29.12 -8.25 -6.25
CA SER A 271 29.59 -8.95 -5.04
C SER A 271 30.23 -7.98 -4.04
N ALA A 272 30.22 -8.35 -2.76
CA ALA A 272 30.84 -7.55 -1.71
C ALA A 272 32.32 -7.23 -2.00
N ALA A 273 33.07 -8.20 -2.52
CA ALA A 273 34.47 -8.02 -2.91
C ALA A 273 34.64 -6.95 -4.02
N LEU A 274 33.75 -6.93 -5.02
CA LEU A 274 33.80 -5.94 -6.08
C LEU A 274 33.40 -4.55 -5.56
N LEU A 275 32.40 -4.46 -4.67
CA LEU A 275 32.02 -3.19 -4.05
C LEU A 275 33.18 -2.57 -3.24
N LEU A 276 33.94 -3.40 -2.49
CA LEU A 276 35.14 -2.95 -1.78
C LEU A 276 36.21 -2.43 -2.75
N ARG A 277 36.40 -3.09 -3.90
CA ARG A 277 37.34 -2.64 -4.93
C ARG A 277 36.93 -1.31 -5.55
N ILE A 278 35.65 -1.14 -5.85
CA ILE A 278 35.07 0.12 -6.35
C ILE A 278 35.37 1.27 -5.38
N ARG A 279 35.14 1.06 -4.07
CA ARG A 279 35.43 2.07 -3.03
C ARG A 279 36.92 2.44 -2.97
N ARG A 280 37.81 1.44 -2.96
CA ARG A 280 39.27 1.67 -2.92
C ARG A 280 39.77 2.44 -4.13
N VAL A 281 39.32 2.08 -5.33
CA VAL A 281 39.70 2.77 -6.57
C VAL A 281 39.25 4.24 -6.54
N ALA A 282 38.00 4.50 -6.15
CA ALA A 282 37.49 5.87 -6.04
C ALA A 282 38.29 6.71 -5.02
N GLN A 283 38.58 6.17 -3.84
CA GLN A 283 39.38 6.83 -2.81
C GLN A 283 40.80 7.13 -3.29
N ALA A 284 41.48 6.18 -3.93
CA ALA A 284 42.83 6.37 -4.44
C ALA A 284 42.90 7.46 -5.53
N GLN A 285 41.88 7.58 -6.38
CA GLN A 285 41.82 8.66 -7.37
C GLN A 285 41.54 10.01 -6.73
N GLN A 286 40.67 10.08 -5.72
CA GLN A 286 40.42 11.33 -4.99
C GLN A 286 41.69 11.84 -4.30
N GLN A 287 42.48 10.97 -3.67
CA GLN A 287 43.75 11.35 -3.04
C GLN A 287 44.74 11.93 -4.06
N ARG A 288 44.90 11.25 -5.21
CA ARG A 288 45.76 11.73 -6.30
C ARG A 288 45.32 13.05 -6.93
N ALA A 289 44.01 13.34 -6.90
CA ALA A 289 43.47 14.59 -7.39
C ALA A 289 43.67 15.75 -6.41
N GLY A 290 43.74 15.48 -5.10
CA GLY A 290 44.00 16.50 -4.07
C GLY A 290 45.48 16.79 -3.83
N GLU A 291 46.38 15.93 -4.28
CA GLU A 291 47.85 16.15 -4.28
C GLU A 291 48.34 16.97 -5.50
N ARG A 292 47.44 17.30 -6.43
CA ARG A 292 47.72 18.11 -7.63
C ARG A 292 47.15 19.50 -7.48
#